data_AF-A0A522EHC3-F1
#
_entry.id   AF-A0A522EHC3-F1
#
_cell.length_a   1.000
_cell.length_b   1.000
_cell.length_c   1.000
_cell.angle_alpha   90.00
_cell.angle_beta   90.00
_cell.angle_gamma   90.00
#
_symmetry.space_group_name_H-M   'P 1'
#
loop_
_entity.id
_entity.type
_entity.pdbx_description
1 polymer ?
#
loop_
_entity_poly.entity_id
_entity_poly.type
_entity_poly.pdbx_seq_one_letter_code
_entity_poly.pdbx_strand_id
1 'polypeptide(L)'
;MDEKIMKITVAGKMILLVVTAVLGLVGLSWQGQSRMQAVYEKTNFANVNSIPSIDILGAANESLGQLRVRIYRHVLHDDAAEKTKINATIKQSHDAVSDALKKYETTIVDDKDKQLLSEDVDAFNEYTKGMDIALAFSTQNKREEARDTLTQYSQQAERLNKALNDHMDYNIALAKKSAEVAAATQSDATIFSSIISGIVVILTALHGFFITRGLLKQLGGEPGFAAEIANKIAIGDLSTPIELKSGDTTSIMAAMKNMALAIQALVNDADVLAKAALDGRLQTRADADKHHGDFRKVVSGVNKTLDSVIIPLDEAAEVLMRVEQGDLTRTVNGDYQGQLGDFKDTVNNTIARLSQTIAEVINAADQLGNASEQISATSQSLSQAANEQAAGVEETSASIEQMTISIKQNADNAKITDGMAGKATREAIEGGVAVKQTVTAMKDIAGKIGIIDDIAYQTNMLALNAAIEAARAGDHGKGFA
;
A
#
# COMPACT_ATOMS: atom_id res chain seq x y z
N MET A 1 36.44 25.73 -15.71
CA MET A 1 35.13 25.87 -16.40
C MET A 1 34.24 24.67 -16.04
N ASP A 2 34.39 24.14 -14.82
CA ASP A 2 34.04 22.74 -14.51
C ASP A 2 32.79 22.60 -13.63
N GLU A 3 32.34 23.66 -12.97
CA GLU A 3 31.18 23.59 -12.07
C GLU A 3 29.84 23.78 -12.80
N LYS A 4 29.81 24.59 -13.87
CA LYS A 4 28.58 24.81 -14.66
C LYS A 4 28.21 23.63 -15.56
N ILE A 5 29.18 22.85 -16.02
CA ILE A 5 28.93 21.66 -16.88
C ILE A 5 28.28 20.52 -16.07
N MET A 6 28.48 20.47 -14.75
CA MET A 6 27.88 19.45 -13.88
C MET A 6 26.37 19.61 -13.65
N LYS A 7 25.77 20.78 -13.92
CA LYS A 7 24.32 21.03 -13.78
C LYS A 7 23.53 20.84 -15.08
N ILE A 8 24.16 20.37 -16.16
CA ILE A 8 23.45 20.08 -17.41
C ILE A 8 22.73 18.74 -17.26
N THR A 9 21.43 18.72 -17.57
CA THR A 9 20.62 17.50 -17.57
C THR A 9 21.18 16.48 -18.56
N VAL A 10 20.82 15.20 -18.39
CA VAL A 10 21.20 14.14 -19.35
C VAL A 10 20.81 14.52 -20.77
N ALA A 11 19.60 15.05 -20.95
CA ALA A 11 19.11 15.55 -22.23
C ALA A 11 20.00 16.68 -22.79
N GLY A 12 20.40 17.65 -21.96
CA GLY A 12 21.30 18.73 -22.39
C GLY A 12 22.67 18.22 -22.83
N LYS A 13 23.22 17.19 -22.18
CA LYS A 13 24.48 16.57 -22.58
C LYS A 13 24.36 15.82 -23.92
N MET A 14 23.24 15.12 -24.14
CA MET A 14 22.96 14.44 -25.41
C MET A 14 22.79 15.43 -26.56
N ILE A 15 22.07 16.53 -26.33
CA ILE A 15 21.92 17.62 -27.32
C ILE A 15 23.29 18.19 -27.67
N LEU A 16 24.15 18.45 -26.67
CA LEU A 16 25.48 18.98 -26.92
C LEU A 16 26.33 18.03 -27.76
N LEU A 17 26.28 16.71 -27.51
CA LEU A 17 26.95 15.70 -28.34
C LEU A 17 26.49 15.75 -29.80
N VAL A 18 25.18 15.83 -30.04
CA VAL A 18 24.60 15.91 -31.39
C VAL A 18 25.00 17.21 -32.08
N VAL A 19 24.89 18.35 -31.39
CA VAL A 19 25.27 19.67 -31.94
C VAL A 19 26.74 19.69 -32.32
N THR A 20 27.63 19.10 -31.50
CA THR A 20 29.07 19.04 -31.80
C THR A 20 29.35 18.22 -33.06
N ALA A 21 28.66 17.08 -33.22
CA ALA A 21 28.79 16.24 -34.42
C ALA A 21 28.26 16.95 -35.68
N VAL A 22 27.09 17.61 -35.58
CA VAL A 22 26.49 18.36 -36.70
C VAL A 22 27.36 19.54 -37.12
N LEU A 23 27.86 20.33 -36.17
CA LEU A 23 28.78 21.44 -36.47
C LEU A 23 30.07 20.95 -37.13
N GLY A 24 30.60 19.80 -36.69
CA GLY A 24 31.75 19.16 -37.32
C GLY A 24 31.49 18.78 -38.78
N LEU A 25 30.33 18.17 -39.07
CA LEU A 25 29.93 17.79 -40.43
C LEU A 25 29.71 19.00 -41.33
N VAL A 26 29.02 20.03 -40.83
CA VAL A 26 28.79 21.27 -41.58
C VAL A 26 30.11 21.98 -41.88
N GLY A 27 31.03 22.04 -40.90
CA GLY A 27 32.35 22.62 -41.07
C GLY A 27 33.20 21.89 -42.12
N LEU A 28 33.21 20.54 -42.08
CA LEU A 28 33.89 19.71 -43.08
C LEU A 28 33.31 19.90 -44.48
N SER A 29 31.98 19.94 -44.61
CA SER A 29 31.31 20.13 -45.90
C SER A 29 31.60 21.50 -46.49
N TRP A 30 31.48 22.58 -45.70
CA TRP A 30 31.76 23.94 -46.14
C TRP A 30 33.22 24.09 -46.57
N GLN A 31 34.14 23.56 -45.78
CA GLN A 31 35.56 23.57 -46.11
C GLN A 31 35.88 22.78 -47.37
N GLY A 32 35.33 21.55 -47.49
CA GLY A 32 35.55 20.69 -48.64
C GLY A 32 35.11 21.37 -49.94
N GLN A 33 33.94 22.00 -49.93
CA GLN A 33 33.45 22.77 -51.07
C GLN A 33 34.35 23.97 -51.39
N SER A 34 34.72 24.78 -50.39
CA SER A 34 35.57 25.96 -50.60
C SER A 34 36.94 25.61 -51.19
N ARG A 35 37.59 24.54 -50.68
CA ARG A 35 38.89 24.09 -51.18
C ARG A 35 38.81 23.43 -52.55
N MET A 36 37.74 22.66 -52.79
CA MET A 36 37.50 22.05 -54.10
C MET A 36 37.30 23.11 -55.18
N GLN A 37 36.64 24.23 -54.84
CA GLN A 37 36.52 25.37 -55.75
C GLN A 37 37.87 26.02 -56.08
N ALA A 38 38.76 26.17 -55.09
CA ALA A 38 40.11 26.66 -55.32
C ALA A 38 40.97 25.70 -56.19
N VAL A 39 40.81 24.39 -56.01
CA VAL A 39 41.47 23.38 -56.87
C VAL A 39 40.91 23.47 -58.29
N TYR A 40 39.59 23.60 -58.44
CA TYR A 40 38.93 23.75 -59.73
C TYR A 40 39.43 24.98 -60.49
N GLU A 41 39.47 26.15 -59.86
CA GLU A 41 39.96 27.39 -60.50
C GLU A 41 41.41 27.27 -60.97
N LYS A 42 42.30 26.73 -60.13
CA LYS A 42 43.73 26.57 -60.47
C LYS A 42 43.97 25.51 -61.54
N THR A 43 43.18 24.44 -61.58
CA THR A 43 43.30 23.39 -62.60
C THR A 43 42.70 23.87 -63.92
N ASN A 44 41.56 24.57 -63.86
CA ASN A 44 40.87 25.09 -65.03
C ASN A 44 41.65 26.23 -65.70
N PHE A 45 42.54 26.91 -64.96
CA PHE A 45 43.46 27.90 -65.52
C PHE A 45 44.28 27.36 -66.71
N ALA A 46 44.81 26.14 -66.61
CA ALA A 46 45.58 25.53 -67.70
C ALA A 46 44.71 25.24 -68.94
N ASN A 47 43.45 24.84 -68.73
CA ASN A 47 42.50 24.54 -69.80
C ASN A 47 42.00 25.80 -70.53
N VAL A 48 41.83 26.90 -69.80
CA VAL A 48 41.27 28.14 -70.35
C VAL A 48 42.35 29.05 -70.95
N ASN A 49 43.56 29.05 -70.40
CA ASN A 49 44.61 29.98 -70.82
C ASN A 49 45.78 29.26 -71.51
N SER A 50 46.49 28.38 -70.79
CA SER A 50 47.76 27.84 -71.28
C SER A 50 47.64 26.88 -72.47
N ILE A 51 46.63 26.00 -72.51
CA ILE A 51 46.42 25.06 -73.63
C ILE A 51 46.07 25.82 -74.93
N PRO A 52 45.10 26.76 -74.93
CA PRO A 52 44.85 27.61 -76.10
C PRO A 52 46.07 28.43 -76.53
N SER A 53 46.84 29.01 -75.60
CA SER A 53 48.08 29.73 -75.92
C SER A 53 49.09 28.84 -76.65
N ILE A 54 49.32 27.62 -76.16
CA ILE A 54 50.21 26.63 -76.77
C ILE A 54 49.71 26.23 -78.17
N ASP A 55 48.41 25.99 -78.33
CA ASP A 55 47.82 25.65 -79.64
C ASP A 55 48.00 26.77 -80.67
N ILE A 56 47.75 28.02 -80.26
CA ILE A 56 47.90 29.21 -81.13
C ILE A 56 49.36 29.42 -81.54
N LEU A 57 50.31 29.35 -80.60
CA LEU A 57 51.74 29.46 -80.92
C LEU A 57 52.22 28.30 -81.79
N GLY A 58 51.65 27.11 -81.61
CA GLY A 58 51.93 25.94 -82.44
C GLY A 58 51.49 26.16 -83.89
N ALA A 59 50.26 26.66 -84.07
CA ALA A 59 49.72 27.04 -85.37
C ALA A 59 50.53 28.16 -86.04
N ALA A 60 51.02 29.14 -85.27
CA ALA A 60 51.92 30.18 -85.76
C ALA A 60 53.24 29.58 -86.25
N ASN A 61 53.87 28.69 -85.49
CA ASN A 61 55.13 28.05 -85.86
C ASN A 61 54.98 27.14 -87.08
N GLU A 62 53.87 26.39 -87.17
CA GLU A 62 53.53 25.58 -88.35
C GLU A 62 53.38 26.48 -89.59
N SER A 63 52.59 27.55 -89.48
CA SER A 63 52.36 28.51 -90.58
C SER A 63 53.66 29.19 -91.02
N LEU A 64 54.55 29.50 -90.08
CA LEU A 64 55.88 30.03 -90.34
C LEU A 64 56.79 29.01 -91.05
N GLY A 65 56.71 27.74 -90.68
CA GLY A 65 57.39 26.65 -91.40
C GLY A 65 56.92 26.57 -92.85
N GLN A 66 55.61 26.62 -93.09
CA GLN A 66 55.03 26.63 -94.44
C GLN A 66 55.45 27.88 -95.23
N LEU A 67 55.43 29.06 -94.60
CA LEU A 67 55.89 30.32 -95.20
C LEU A 67 57.32 30.18 -95.72
N ARG A 68 58.23 29.70 -94.87
CA ARG A 68 59.65 29.45 -95.21
C ARG A 68 59.78 28.54 -96.43
N VAL A 69 59.15 27.38 -96.41
CA VAL A 69 59.23 26.40 -97.51
C VAL A 69 58.70 27.00 -98.81
N ARG A 70 57.60 27.76 -98.77
CA ARG A 70 57.01 28.40 -99.95
C ARG A 70 57.91 29.47 -100.53
N ILE A 71 58.61 30.26 -99.70
CA ILE A 71 59.60 31.25 -100.16
C ILE A 71 60.80 30.57 -100.82
N TYR A 72 61.37 29.53 -100.21
CA TYR A 72 62.43 28.74 -100.85
C TYR A 72 61.96 28.15 -102.19
N ARG A 73 60.74 27.61 -102.25
CA ARG A 73 60.16 27.10 -103.49
C ARG A 73 60.03 28.19 -104.55
N HIS A 74 59.60 29.39 -104.18
CA HIS A 74 59.52 30.53 -105.10
C HIS A 74 60.90 30.86 -105.71
N VAL A 75 61.96 30.85 -104.90
CA VAL A 75 63.35 31.07 -105.35
C VAL A 75 63.88 29.97 -106.28
N LEU A 76 63.42 28.73 -106.11
CA LEU A 76 63.90 27.57 -106.88
C LEU A 76 63.23 27.37 -108.24
N HIS A 77 62.08 28.02 -108.50
CA HIS A 77 61.40 27.97 -109.79
C HIS A 77 61.84 29.11 -110.71
N ASP A 78 61.81 28.91 -112.03
CA ASP A 78 62.08 29.94 -113.04
C ASP A 78 60.81 30.38 -113.80
N ASP A 79 59.75 29.56 -113.76
CA ASP A 79 58.47 29.84 -114.42
C ASP A 79 57.66 30.92 -113.69
N ALA A 80 57.24 31.95 -114.43
CA ALA A 80 56.53 33.10 -113.89
C ALA A 80 55.08 32.77 -113.46
N ALA A 81 54.43 31.81 -114.13
CA ALA A 81 53.07 31.40 -113.78
C ALA A 81 53.05 30.62 -112.46
N GLU A 82 54.01 29.72 -112.26
CA GLU A 82 54.20 28.99 -110.99
C GLU A 82 54.61 29.92 -109.84
N LYS A 83 55.50 30.89 -110.07
CA LYS A 83 55.83 31.93 -109.06
C LYS A 83 54.60 32.71 -108.60
N THR A 84 53.73 33.09 -109.53
CA THR A 84 52.48 33.79 -109.21
C THR A 84 51.55 32.94 -108.35
N LYS A 85 51.42 31.63 -108.64
CA LYS A 85 50.64 30.71 -107.79
C LYS A 85 51.25 30.57 -106.39
N ILE A 86 52.58 30.48 -106.31
CA ILE A 86 53.29 30.37 -105.03
C ILE A 86 53.10 31.64 -104.20
N ASN A 87 53.11 32.84 -104.80
CA ASN A 87 52.88 34.10 -104.09
C ASN A 87 51.54 34.14 -103.33
N ALA A 88 50.47 33.60 -103.92
CA ALA A 88 49.19 33.50 -103.22
C ALA A 88 49.30 32.63 -101.95
N THR A 89 50.03 31.51 -102.04
CA THR A 89 50.28 30.63 -100.89
C THR A 89 51.25 31.24 -99.87
N ILE A 90 52.26 32.02 -100.30
CA ILE A 90 53.14 32.76 -99.40
C ILE A 90 52.34 33.76 -98.59
N LYS A 91 51.50 34.56 -99.26
CA LYS A 91 50.62 35.52 -98.60
C LYS A 91 49.70 34.82 -97.59
N GLN A 92 49.08 33.72 -97.99
CA GLN A 92 48.23 32.94 -97.08
C GLN A 92 48.98 32.48 -95.82
N SER A 93 50.21 31.97 -95.95
CA SER A 93 51.01 31.56 -94.79
C SER A 93 51.46 32.75 -93.95
N HIS A 94 51.81 33.88 -94.56
CA HIS A 94 52.14 35.11 -93.86
C HIS A 94 50.96 35.62 -93.04
N ASP A 95 49.79 35.74 -93.66
CA ASP A 95 48.56 36.19 -93.02
C ASP A 95 48.17 35.22 -91.88
N ALA A 96 48.33 33.90 -92.08
CA ALA A 96 48.08 32.91 -91.02
C ALA A 96 48.97 33.07 -89.78
N VAL A 97 50.26 33.41 -89.95
CA VAL A 97 51.15 33.72 -88.81
C VAL A 97 50.67 35.00 -88.11
N SER A 98 50.39 36.06 -88.86
CA SER A 98 49.91 37.33 -88.31
C SER A 98 48.57 37.16 -87.57
N ASP A 99 47.65 36.37 -88.11
CA ASP A 99 46.35 36.09 -87.51
C ASP A 99 46.49 35.24 -86.24
N ALA A 100 47.40 34.27 -86.22
CA ALA A 100 47.70 33.48 -85.04
C ALA A 100 48.26 34.36 -83.90
N LEU A 101 49.27 35.20 -84.20
CA LEU A 101 49.83 36.14 -83.21
C LEU A 101 48.78 37.14 -82.72
N LYS A 102 47.90 37.64 -83.59
CA LYS A 102 46.79 38.51 -83.19
C LYS A 102 45.77 37.78 -82.31
N LYS A 103 45.44 36.52 -82.64
CA LYS A 103 44.52 35.70 -81.83
C LYS A 103 45.08 35.44 -80.44
N TYR A 104 46.40 35.33 -80.31
CA TYR A 104 47.09 35.15 -79.04
C TYR A 104 46.82 36.28 -78.03
N GLU A 105 46.49 37.50 -78.48
CA GLU A 105 46.12 38.61 -77.59
C GLU A 105 44.96 38.26 -76.63
N THR A 106 44.13 37.28 -76.98
CA THR A 106 42.99 36.83 -76.18
C THR A 106 43.34 35.84 -75.07
N THR A 107 44.56 35.29 -75.09
CA THR A 107 45.01 34.24 -74.16
C THR A 107 46.16 34.71 -73.25
N ILE A 108 46.47 36.01 -73.28
CA ILE A 108 47.51 36.62 -72.45
C ILE A 108 47.19 36.43 -70.96
N VAL A 109 48.13 35.85 -70.23
CA VAL A 109 47.98 35.60 -68.80
C VAL A 109 48.54 36.72 -67.94
N ASP A 110 49.73 37.22 -68.27
CA ASP A 110 50.48 38.15 -67.44
C ASP A 110 51.38 39.07 -68.26
N ASP A 111 52.07 39.98 -67.57
CA ASP A 111 52.94 40.98 -68.21
C ASP A 111 54.12 40.35 -68.96
N LYS A 112 54.61 39.18 -68.54
CA LYS A 112 55.73 38.50 -69.20
C LYS A 112 55.26 37.82 -70.49
N ASP A 113 54.10 37.18 -70.45
CA ASP A 113 53.41 36.61 -71.61
C ASP A 113 53.14 37.68 -72.69
N LYS A 114 52.64 38.84 -72.25
CA LYS A 114 52.45 40.00 -73.13
C LYS A 114 53.75 40.50 -73.75
N GLN A 115 54.83 40.54 -72.99
CA GLN A 115 56.15 40.92 -73.50
C GLN A 115 56.65 39.94 -74.57
N LEU A 116 56.50 38.64 -74.33
CA LEU A 116 56.92 37.60 -75.27
C LEU A 116 56.12 37.67 -76.59
N LEU A 117 54.82 37.95 -76.54
CA LEU A 117 54.03 38.22 -77.75
C LEU A 117 54.60 39.41 -78.55
N SER A 118 54.98 40.50 -77.88
CA SER A 118 55.58 41.65 -78.55
C SER A 118 56.90 41.27 -79.22
N GLU A 119 57.72 40.46 -78.55
CA GLU A 119 58.99 39.97 -79.10
C GLU A 119 58.77 39.05 -80.32
N ASP A 120 57.72 38.22 -80.32
CA ASP A 120 57.33 37.40 -81.47
C ASP A 120 56.91 38.24 -82.67
N VAL A 121 56.03 39.22 -82.45
CA VAL A 121 55.55 40.13 -83.50
C VAL A 121 56.71 40.92 -84.09
N ASP A 122 57.59 41.46 -83.25
CA ASP A 122 58.78 42.20 -83.70
C ASP A 122 59.74 41.31 -84.49
N ALA A 123 60.04 40.12 -84.00
CA ALA A 123 60.92 39.17 -84.69
C ALA A 123 60.31 38.69 -86.02
N PHE A 124 58.99 38.52 -86.08
CA PHE A 124 58.29 38.16 -87.32
C PHE A 124 58.40 39.28 -88.35
N ASN A 125 58.11 40.52 -87.94
CA ASN A 125 58.21 41.69 -88.81
C ASN A 125 59.64 41.97 -89.29
N GLU A 126 60.66 41.69 -88.49
CA GLU A 126 62.06 41.79 -88.93
C GLU A 126 62.43 40.71 -89.94
N TYR A 127 61.97 39.47 -89.71
CA TYR A 127 62.23 38.35 -90.61
C TYR A 127 61.56 38.54 -91.98
N THR A 128 60.30 39.01 -92.00
CA THR A 128 59.53 39.20 -93.24
C THR A 128 60.13 40.26 -94.16
N LYS A 129 60.78 41.31 -93.63
CA LYS A 129 61.54 42.29 -94.44
C LYS A 129 62.55 41.64 -95.37
N GLY A 130 63.32 40.67 -94.88
CA GLY A 130 64.30 39.94 -95.68
C GLY A 130 63.65 39.03 -96.72
N MET A 131 62.50 38.44 -96.36
CA MET A 131 61.73 37.60 -97.26
C MET A 131 61.14 38.40 -98.43
N ASP A 132 60.62 39.60 -98.16
CA ASP A 132 60.09 40.49 -99.20
C ASP A 132 61.18 40.91 -100.19
N ILE A 133 62.39 41.21 -99.70
CA ILE A 133 63.57 41.50 -100.55
C ILE A 133 63.93 40.28 -101.40
N ALA A 134 63.98 39.09 -100.80
CA ALA A 134 64.30 37.85 -101.51
C ALA A 134 63.25 37.50 -102.59
N LEU A 135 61.96 37.72 -102.31
CA LEU A 135 60.87 37.52 -103.27
C LEU A 135 60.93 38.53 -104.42
N ALA A 136 61.31 39.78 -104.15
CA ALA A 136 61.50 40.80 -105.18
C ALA A 136 62.65 40.42 -106.15
N PHE A 137 63.78 39.92 -105.64
CA PHE A 137 64.86 39.39 -106.48
C PHE A 137 64.43 38.14 -107.25
N SER A 138 63.74 37.21 -106.58
CA SER A 138 63.26 35.99 -107.20
C SER A 138 62.27 36.25 -108.34
N THR A 139 61.40 37.26 -108.21
CA THR A 139 60.47 37.68 -109.27
C THR A 139 61.20 38.24 -110.50
N GLN A 140 62.38 38.84 -110.31
CA GLN A 140 63.27 39.30 -111.38
C GLN A 140 64.19 38.19 -111.94
N ASN A 141 63.98 36.92 -111.56
CA ASN A 141 64.85 35.78 -111.89
C ASN A 141 66.32 35.93 -111.40
N LYS A 142 66.55 36.78 -110.39
CA LYS A 142 67.84 36.97 -109.72
C LYS A 142 67.99 35.98 -108.56
N ARG A 143 68.22 34.71 -108.90
CA ARG A 143 68.19 33.59 -107.94
C ARG A 143 69.33 33.62 -106.92
N GLU A 144 70.53 34.01 -107.35
CA GLU A 144 71.69 34.10 -106.46
C GLU A 144 71.49 35.20 -105.42
N GLU A 145 71.04 36.39 -105.84
CA GLU A 145 70.74 37.52 -104.95
C GLU A 145 69.59 37.20 -103.99
N ALA A 146 68.56 36.47 -104.44
CA ALA A 146 67.49 35.99 -103.59
C ALA A 146 68.01 34.99 -102.52
N ARG A 147 68.82 34.01 -102.92
CA ARG A 147 69.43 33.03 -102.01
C ARG A 147 70.35 33.70 -100.99
N ASP A 148 71.18 34.64 -101.43
CA ASP A 148 72.12 35.34 -100.56
C ASP A 148 71.37 36.22 -99.55
N THR A 149 70.25 36.84 -99.96
CA THR A 149 69.34 37.56 -99.05
C THR A 149 68.74 36.60 -98.00
N LEU A 150 68.23 35.43 -98.41
CA LEU A 150 67.72 34.42 -97.48
C LEU A 150 68.80 33.95 -96.49
N THR A 151 70.05 33.85 -96.96
CA THR A 151 71.20 33.47 -96.12
C THR A 151 71.57 34.60 -95.15
N GLN A 152 71.56 35.85 -95.59
CA GLN A 152 71.82 37.02 -94.74
C GLN A 152 70.80 37.15 -93.60
N TYR A 153 69.55 36.75 -93.86
CA TYR A 153 68.47 36.79 -92.87
C TYR A 153 68.33 35.50 -92.03
N SER A 154 69.29 34.57 -92.11
CA SER A 154 69.26 33.33 -91.32
C SER A 154 69.25 33.59 -89.82
N GLN A 155 69.94 34.65 -89.36
CA GLN A 155 69.99 35.04 -87.95
C GLN A 155 68.63 35.58 -87.46
N GLN A 156 67.93 36.36 -88.27
CA GLN A 156 66.58 36.84 -87.96
C GLN A 156 65.58 35.68 -87.95
N ALA A 157 65.76 34.69 -88.84
CA ALA A 157 64.98 33.46 -88.81
C ALA A 157 65.20 32.69 -87.50
N GLU A 158 66.45 32.54 -87.07
CA GLU A 158 66.79 31.88 -85.80
C GLU A 158 66.22 32.65 -84.60
N ARG A 159 66.33 33.99 -84.60
CA ARG A 159 65.73 34.86 -83.58
C ARG A 159 64.21 34.66 -83.47
N LEU A 160 63.50 34.61 -84.60
CA LEU A 160 62.06 34.37 -84.61
C LEU A 160 61.69 32.97 -84.10
N ASN A 161 62.39 31.92 -84.54
CA ASN A 161 62.14 30.57 -84.00
C ASN A 161 62.40 30.53 -82.49
N LYS A 162 63.45 31.21 -82.03
CA LYS A 162 63.76 31.29 -80.60
C LYS A 162 62.67 32.03 -79.83
N ALA A 163 62.20 33.18 -80.32
CA ALA A 163 61.14 33.95 -79.66
C ALA A 163 59.86 33.11 -79.48
N LEU A 164 59.37 32.49 -80.57
CA LEU A 164 58.17 31.64 -80.54
C LEU A 164 58.34 30.43 -79.62
N ASN A 165 59.53 29.81 -79.61
CA ASN A 165 59.81 28.67 -78.73
C ASN A 165 59.94 29.10 -77.25
N ASP A 166 60.63 30.21 -76.96
CA ASP A 166 60.72 30.74 -75.60
C ASP A 166 59.33 31.08 -75.05
N HIS A 167 58.45 31.63 -75.90
CA HIS A 167 57.07 31.96 -75.56
C HIS A 167 56.21 30.71 -75.31
N MET A 168 56.38 29.69 -76.14
CA MET A 168 55.78 28.37 -75.96
C MET A 168 56.23 27.73 -74.64
N ASP A 169 57.54 27.72 -74.39
CA ASP A 169 58.14 27.14 -73.19
C ASP A 169 57.67 27.85 -71.92
N TYR A 170 57.48 29.17 -71.99
CA TYR A 170 56.88 29.95 -70.90
C TYR A 170 55.46 29.45 -70.56
N ASN A 171 54.61 29.26 -71.57
CA ASN A 171 53.24 28.79 -71.36
C ASN A 171 53.17 27.33 -70.91
N ILE A 172 54.09 26.48 -71.37
CA ILE A 172 54.25 25.12 -70.86
C ILE A 172 54.68 25.13 -69.39
N ALA A 173 55.63 26.00 -69.00
CA ALA A 173 56.07 26.14 -67.62
C ALA A 173 54.94 26.65 -66.71
N LEU A 174 54.15 27.61 -67.19
CA LEU A 174 53.00 28.15 -66.49
C LEU A 174 51.90 27.09 -66.27
N ALA A 175 51.61 26.26 -67.29
CA ALA A 175 50.68 25.14 -67.19
C ALA A 175 51.16 24.12 -66.14
N LYS A 176 52.44 23.73 -66.17
CA LYS A 176 53.04 22.82 -65.18
C LYS A 176 52.96 23.37 -63.76
N LYS A 177 53.33 24.64 -63.56
CA LYS A 177 53.26 25.33 -62.26
C LYS A 177 51.83 25.34 -61.73
N SER A 178 50.84 25.59 -62.60
CA SER A 178 49.43 25.58 -62.21
C SER A 178 48.96 24.20 -61.76
N ALA A 179 49.38 23.14 -62.47
CA ALA A 179 49.11 21.76 -62.09
C ALA A 179 49.76 21.37 -60.74
N GLU A 180 51.01 21.76 -60.51
CA GLU A 180 51.72 21.54 -59.23
C GLU A 180 51.01 22.24 -58.06
N VAL A 181 50.61 23.49 -58.24
CA VAL A 181 49.89 24.25 -57.21
C VAL A 181 48.52 23.63 -56.93
N ALA A 182 47.83 23.12 -57.96
CA ALA A 182 46.56 22.41 -57.80
C ALA A 182 46.74 21.10 -57.00
N ALA A 183 47.76 20.30 -57.34
CA ALA A 183 48.09 19.07 -56.62
C ALA A 183 48.45 19.32 -55.15
N ALA A 184 49.27 20.35 -54.88
CA ALA A 184 49.57 20.77 -53.51
C ALA A 184 48.31 21.22 -52.75
N THR A 185 47.45 22.01 -53.39
CA THR A 185 46.19 22.48 -52.80
C THR A 185 45.25 21.30 -52.48
N GLN A 186 45.20 20.27 -53.33
CA GLN A 186 44.44 19.04 -53.10
C GLN A 186 44.99 18.23 -51.92
N SER A 187 46.31 18.06 -51.85
CA SER A 187 46.99 17.37 -50.75
C SER A 187 46.73 18.06 -49.41
N ASP A 188 46.91 19.39 -49.36
CA ASP A 188 46.66 20.20 -48.16
C ASP A 188 45.21 20.09 -47.69
N ALA A 189 44.25 20.15 -48.63
CA ALA A 189 42.84 19.98 -48.33
C ALA A 189 42.56 18.59 -47.71
N THR A 190 43.15 17.53 -48.27
CA THR A 190 42.95 16.16 -47.79
C THR A 190 43.50 15.94 -46.39
N ILE A 191 44.73 16.42 -46.12
CA ILE A 191 45.36 16.33 -44.80
C ILE A 191 44.54 17.08 -43.76
N PHE A 192 44.15 18.32 -44.06
CA PHE A 192 43.42 19.14 -43.11
C PHE A 192 42.01 18.60 -42.81
N SER A 193 41.28 18.13 -43.83
CA SER A 193 39.98 17.47 -43.65
C SER A 193 40.10 16.19 -42.81
N SER A 194 41.19 15.43 -42.96
CA SER A 194 41.47 14.25 -42.14
C SER A 194 41.70 14.61 -40.67
N ILE A 195 42.43 15.70 -40.40
CA ILE A 195 42.68 16.19 -39.04
C ILE A 195 41.38 16.62 -38.36
N ILE A 196 40.54 17.44 -39.03
CA ILE A 196 39.26 17.87 -38.46
C ILE A 196 38.35 16.67 -38.21
N SER A 197 38.26 15.73 -39.15
CA SER A 197 37.48 14.51 -38.99
C SER A 197 37.92 13.72 -37.75
N GLY A 198 39.24 13.54 -37.57
CA GLY A 198 39.81 12.89 -36.39
C GLY A 198 39.47 13.60 -35.08
N ILE A 199 39.59 14.93 -35.03
CA ILE A 199 39.23 15.73 -33.84
C ILE A 199 37.75 15.56 -33.50
N VAL A 200 36.86 15.64 -34.49
CA VAL A 200 35.41 15.48 -34.27
C VAL A 200 35.10 14.10 -33.70
N VAL A 201 35.68 13.04 -34.25
CA VAL A 201 35.48 11.66 -33.76
C VAL A 201 35.95 11.52 -32.30
N ILE A 202 37.14 12.04 -31.97
CA ILE A 202 37.68 12.00 -30.60
C ILE A 202 36.76 12.76 -29.64
N LEU A 203 36.32 13.96 -30.01
CA LEU A 203 35.44 14.77 -29.16
C LEU A 203 34.08 14.09 -28.94
N THR A 204 33.50 13.50 -29.98
CA THR A 204 32.24 12.75 -29.86
C THR A 204 32.41 11.51 -28.97
N ALA A 205 33.51 10.77 -29.13
CA ALA A 205 33.81 9.61 -28.29
C ALA A 205 34.04 9.99 -26.82
N LEU A 206 34.77 11.08 -26.56
CA LEU A 206 35.00 11.59 -25.21
C LEU A 206 33.68 12.03 -24.56
N HIS A 207 32.83 12.79 -25.27
CA HIS A 207 31.52 13.17 -24.76
C HIS A 207 30.66 11.93 -24.45
N GLY A 208 30.60 10.97 -25.37
CA GLY A 208 29.89 9.71 -25.17
C GLY A 208 30.39 8.97 -23.92
N PHE A 209 31.71 8.85 -23.76
CA PHE A 209 32.32 8.21 -22.58
C PHE A 209 31.95 8.90 -21.27
N PHE A 210 32.04 10.23 -21.20
CA PHE A 210 31.70 10.98 -19.99
C PHE A 210 30.21 10.94 -19.67
N ILE A 211 29.33 10.96 -20.69
CA ILE A 211 27.88 10.81 -20.50
C ILE A 211 27.57 9.42 -19.95
N THR A 212 28.04 8.36 -20.61
CA THR A 212 27.80 6.97 -20.19
C THR A 212 28.35 6.71 -18.79
N ARG A 213 29.59 7.15 -18.51
CA ARG A 213 30.20 7.00 -17.18
C ARG A 213 29.45 7.80 -16.11
N GLY A 214 28.99 9.01 -16.44
CA GLY A 214 28.18 9.83 -15.55
C GLY A 214 26.83 9.20 -15.23
N LEU A 215 26.14 8.66 -16.23
CA LEU A 215 24.86 7.96 -16.09
C LEU A 215 25.01 6.69 -15.26
N LEU A 216 25.99 5.84 -15.57
CA LEU A 216 26.24 4.62 -14.80
C LEU A 216 26.60 4.91 -13.33
N LYS A 217 27.25 6.05 -13.06
CA LYS A 217 27.54 6.48 -11.68
C LYS A 217 26.27 6.97 -10.97
N GLN A 218 25.41 7.74 -11.64
CA GLN A 218 24.16 8.25 -11.05
C GLN A 218 23.13 7.13 -10.83
N LEU A 219 22.99 6.21 -11.78
CA LEU A 219 22.08 5.09 -11.64
C LEU A 219 22.63 4.01 -10.70
N GLY A 220 23.95 3.80 -10.67
CA GLY A 220 24.60 2.74 -9.88
C GLY A 220 24.66 1.38 -10.59
N GLY A 221 23.95 1.25 -11.71
CA GLY A 221 23.88 0.04 -12.54
C GLY A 221 23.35 0.33 -13.93
N GLU A 222 22.96 -0.72 -14.65
CA GLU A 222 22.34 -0.58 -15.97
C GLU A 222 20.92 -0.01 -15.87
N PRO A 223 20.49 0.90 -16.78
CA PRO A 223 19.16 1.49 -16.74
C PRO A 223 18.02 0.47 -16.78
N GLY A 224 18.16 -0.59 -17.57
CA GLY A 224 17.16 -1.66 -17.67
C GLY A 224 16.96 -2.39 -16.34
N PHE A 225 18.06 -2.69 -15.65
CA PHE A 225 18.01 -3.34 -14.34
C PHE A 225 17.38 -2.43 -13.27
N ALA A 226 17.72 -1.13 -13.26
CA ALA A 226 17.08 -0.18 -12.34
C ALA A 226 15.56 -0.10 -12.56
N ALA A 227 15.10 -0.12 -13.81
CA ALA A 227 13.68 -0.14 -14.14
C ALA A 227 12.99 -1.46 -13.71
N GLU A 228 13.66 -2.61 -13.88
CA GLU A 228 13.17 -3.90 -13.42
C GLU A 228 12.98 -3.93 -11.89
N ILE A 229 13.98 -3.47 -11.14
CA ILE A 229 13.92 -3.38 -9.67
C ILE A 229 12.79 -2.47 -9.22
N ALA A 230 12.62 -1.31 -9.84
CA ALA A 230 11.51 -0.41 -9.53
C ALA A 230 10.14 -1.09 -9.75
N ASN A 231 9.97 -1.81 -10.86
CA ASN A 231 8.74 -2.54 -11.15
C ASN A 231 8.47 -3.67 -10.15
N LYS A 232 9.51 -4.40 -9.73
CA LYS A 232 9.39 -5.44 -8.70
C LYS A 232 8.98 -4.87 -7.34
N ILE A 233 9.62 -3.78 -6.91
CA ILE A 233 9.23 -3.09 -5.67
C ILE A 233 7.78 -2.58 -5.77
N ALA A 234 7.36 -2.06 -6.92
CA ALA A 234 6.01 -1.54 -7.12
C ALA A 234 4.90 -2.61 -6.96
N ILE A 235 5.20 -3.87 -7.26
CA ILE A 235 4.27 -5.00 -7.05
C ILE A 235 4.47 -5.72 -5.70
N GLY A 236 5.39 -5.23 -4.86
CA GLY A 236 5.69 -5.82 -3.55
C GLY A 236 6.66 -7.01 -3.58
N ASP A 237 7.32 -7.29 -4.72
CA ASP A 237 8.40 -8.28 -4.78
C ASP A 237 9.72 -7.65 -4.30
N LEU A 238 10.05 -7.92 -3.03
CA LEU A 238 11.27 -7.46 -2.37
C LEU A 238 12.35 -8.55 -2.29
N SER A 239 12.12 -9.70 -2.94
CA SER A 239 13.01 -10.87 -2.85
C SER A 239 14.26 -10.75 -3.72
N THR A 240 14.22 -9.87 -4.73
CA THR A 240 15.33 -9.70 -5.68
C THR A 240 16.51 -8.97 -5.02
N PRO A 241 17.71 -9.57 -4.97
CA PRO A 241 18.88 -8.94 -4.37
C PRO A 241 19.34 -7.74 -5.20
N ILE A 242 19.38 -6.57 -4.57
CA ILE A 242 19.92 -5.35 -5.16
C ILE A 242 21.40 -5.28 -4.83
N GLU A 243 22.22 -5.77 -5.77
CA GLU A 243 23.68 -5.67 -5.70
C GLU A 243 24.13 -4.25 -6.03
N LEU A 244 24.93 -3.69 -5.12
CA LEU A 244 25.53 -2.36 -5.29
C LEU A 244 27.01 -2.51 -5.54
N LYS A 245 27.58 -1.57 -6.30
CA LYS A 245 29.03 -1.45 -6.39
C LYS A 245 29.61 -1.11 -5.01
N SER A 246 30.83 -1.57 -4.76
CA SER A 246 31.50 -1.32 -3.48
C SER A 246 31.60 0.19 -3.19
N GLY A 247 31.10 0.61 -2.02
CA GLY A 247 31.06 2.01 -1.58
C GLY A 247 29.95 2.88 -2.19
N ASP A 248 29.02 2.32 -2.96
CA ASP A 248 27.91 3.08 -3.54
C ASP A 248 26.77 3.32 -2.52
N THR A 249 26.59 4.58 -2.14
CA THR A 249 25.57 5.03 -1.17
C THR A 249 24.64 6.11 -1.71
N THR A 250 24.88 6.59 -2.94
CA THR A 250 24.23 7.81 -3.47
C THR A 250 23.49 7.57 -4.78
N SER A 251 23.73 6.44 -5.43
CA SER A 251 23.05 6.12 -6.68
C SER A 251 21.56 5.87 -6.49
N ILE A 252 20.82 5.93 -7.60
CA ILE A 252 19.41 5.53 -7.62
C ILE A 252 19.26 4.08 -7.15
N MET A 253 20.15 3.17 -7.55
CA MET A 253 20.14 1.78 -7.08
C MET A 253 20.34 1.67 -5.57
N ALA A 254 21.23 2.46 -4.98
CA ALA A 254 21.41 2.51 -3.52
C ALA A 254 20.15 3.03 -2.81
N ALA A 255 19.52 4.08 -3.37
CA ALA A 255 18.25 4.59 -2.87
C ALA A 255 17.11 3.56 -2.99
N MET A 256 17.02 2.84 -4.12
CA MET A 256 16.05 1.76 -4.32
C MET A 256 16.27 0.61 -3.34
N LYS A 257 17.53 0.25 -3.05
CA LYS A 257 17.86 -0.75 -2.03
C LYS A 257 17.38 -0.32 -0.64
N ASN A 258 17.66 0.91 -0.24
CA ASN A 258 17.22 1.43 1.05
C ASN A 258 15.69 1.50 1.14
N MET A 259 15.03 1.87 0.04
CA MET A 259 13.57 1.86 -0.06
C MET A 259 13.01 0.44 0.09
N ALA A 260 13.56 -0.55 -0.64
CA ALA A 260 13.16 -1.95 -0.53
C ALA A 260 13.35 -2.49 0.90
N LEU A 261 14.48 -2.18 1.54
CA LEU A 261 14.75 -2.57 2.94
C LEU A 261 13.76 -1.94 3.92
N ALA A 262 13.40 -0.66 3.74
CA ALA A 262 12.42 0.01 4.58
C ALA A 262 11.02 -0.61 4.44
N ILE A 263 10.59 -0.92 3.21
CA ILE A 263 9.32 -1.60 2.96
C ILE A 263 9.36 -3.02 3.54
N GLN A 264 10.46 -3.76 3.36
CA GLN A 264 10.60 -5.11 3.91
C GLN A 264 10.55 -5.11 5.44
N ALA A 265 11.17 -4.13 6.09
CA ALA A 265 11.08 -3.97 7.55
C ALA A 265 9.64 -3.75 8.01
N LEU A 266 8.86 -2.94 7.28
CA LEU A 266 7.45 -2.70 7.59
C LEU A 266 6.60 -3.97 7.41
N VAL A 267 6.83 -4.71 6.32
CA VAL A 267 6.15 -6.00 6.07
C VAL A 267 6.48 -7.00 7.17
N ASN A 268 7.75 -7.10 7.57
CA ASN A 268 8.16 -7.99 8.66
C ASN A 268 7.49 -7.64 10.00
N ASP A 269 7.38 -6.34 10.32
CA ASP A 269 6.69 -5.90 11.53
C ASP A 269 5.19 -6.24 11.48
N ALA A 270 4.55 -6.07 10.32
CA ALA A 270 3.16 -6.47 10.13
C ALA A 270 2.98 -7.99 10.32
N ASP A 271 3.88 -8.80 9.78
CA ASP A 271 3.86 -10.26 9.95
C ASP A 271 4.07 -10.68 11.41
N VAL A 272 5.01 -10.04 12.11
CA VAL A 272 5.26 -10.29 13.54
C VAL A 272 4.02 -9.97 14.38
N LEU A 273 3.38 -8.82 14.12
CA LEU A 273 2.16 -8.41 14.81
C LEU A 273 0.99 -9.34 14.49
N ALA A 274 0.80 -9.69 13.22
CA ALA A 274 -0.25 -10.60 12.79
C ALA A 274 -0.09 -11.98 13.44
N LYS A 275 1.12 -12.52 13.42
CA LYS A 275 1.42 -13.80 14.08
C LYS A 275 1.23 -13.72 15.59
N ALA A 276 1.69 -12.65 16.24
CA ALA A 276 1.48 -12.46 17.66
C ALA A 276 -0.02 -12.39 18.01
N ALA A 277 -0.83 -11.70 17.20
CA ALA A 277 -2.27 -11.64 17.38
C ALA A 277 -2.95 -13.00 17.22
N LEU A 278 -2.58 -13.78 16.20
CA LEU A 278 -3.06 -15.16 16.00
C LEU A 278 -2.67 -16.08 17.16
N ASP A 279 -1.50 -15.87 17.76
CA ASP A 279 -1.01 -16.60 18.93
C ASP A 279 -1.62 -16.07 20.26
N GLY A 280 -2.53 -15.08 20.22
CA GLY A 280 -3.13 -14.46 21.41
C GLY A 280 -2.19 -13.53 22.21
N ARG A 281 -0.98 -13.25 21.70
CA ARG A 281 0.02 -12.37 22.33
C ARG A 281 -0.23 -10.90 21.98
N LEU A 282 -1.40 -10.39 22.40
CA LEU A 282 -1.89 -9.07 22.04
C LEU A 282 -1.00 -7.92 22.53
N GLN A 283 -0.18 -8.11 23.57
CA GLN A 283 0.74 -7.07 24.08
C GLN A 283 1.96 -6.81 23.17
N THR A 284 2.14 -7.59 22.10
CA THR A 284 3.25 -7.39 21.17
C THR A 284 3.07 -6.09 20.39
N ARG A 285 4.14 -5.30 20.28
CA ARG A 285 4.17 -4.05 19.51
C ARG A 285 5.35 -4.07 18.55
N ALA A 286 5.17 -3.44 17.40
CA ALA A 286 6.27 -3.19 16.48
C ALA A 286 7.07 -1.98 16.95
N ASP A 287 8.39 -2.02 16.77
CA ASP A 287 9.29 -0.97 17.24
C ASP A 287 9.30 0.20 16.24
N ALA A 288 8.56 1.25 16.57
CA ALA A 288 8.45 2.44 15.73
C ALA A 288 9.77 3.20 15.56
N ASP A 289 10.75 3.04 16.45
CA ASP A 289 12.04 3.74 16.38
C ASP A 289 12.96 3.18 15.29
N LYS A 290 12.71 1.94 14.82
CA LYS A 290 13.40 1.35 13.66
C LYS A 290 13.00 1.98 12.33
N HIS A 291 11.94 2.78 12.32
CA HIS A 291 11.37 3.38 11.13
C HIS A 291 11.53 4.90 11.12
N HIS A 292 11.47 5.47 9.92
CA HIS A 292 11.61 6.91 9.70
C HIS A 292 10.43 7.44 8.88
N GLY A 293 10.19 8.76 8.97
CA GLY A 293 9.17 9.44 8.17
C GLY A 293 7.77 8.86 8.34
N ASP A 294 7.07 8.64 7.22
CA ASP A 294 5.69 8.13 7.24
C ASP A 294 5.60 6.65 7.63
N PHE A 295 6.63 5.83 7.39
CA PHE A 295 6.65 4.44 7.88
C PHE A 295 6.60 4.38 9.41
N ARG A 296 7.29 5.28 10.11
CA ARG A 296 7.19 5.42 11.57
C ARG A 296 5.78 5.78 12.02
N LYS A 297 5.09 6.68 11.29
CA LYS A 297 3.70 7.06 11.59
C LYS A 297 2.76 5.87 11.41
N VAL A 298 2.96 5.05 10.37
CA VAL A 298 2.19 3.82 10.14
C VAL A 298 2.36 2.87 11.33
N VAL A 299 3.60 2.54 11.71
CA VAL A 299 3.85 1.63 12.85
C VAL A 299 3.28 2.18 14.16
N SER A 300 3.48 3.48 14.43
CA SER A 300 2.90 4.13 15.61
C SER A 300 1.37 4.13 15.60
N GLY A 301 0.77 4.31 14.42
CA GLY A 301 -0.67 4.27 14.22
C GLY A 301 -1.24 2.88 14.50
N VAL A 302 -0.63 1.83 13.95
CA VAL A 302 -1.00 0.44 14.21
C VAL A 302 -0.90 0.13 15.71
N ASN A 303 0.21 0.52 16.36
CA ASN A 303 0.37 0.33 17.80
C ASN A 303 -0.74 1.02 18.60
N LYS A 304 -1.09 2.28 18.27
CA LYS A 304 -2.19 3.01 18.92
C LYS A 304 -3.56 2.35 18.68
N THR A 305 -3.80 1.83 17.49
CA THR A 305 -5.02 1.07 17.18
C THR A 305 -5.10 -0.20 18.04
N LEU A 306 -3.99 -0.92 18.19
CA LEU A 306 -3.90 -2.07 19.09
C LEU A 306 -4.18 -1.66 20.54
N ASP A 307 -3.55 -0.60 21.04
CA ASP A 307 -3.77 -0.09 22.41
C ASP A 307 -5.24 0.27 22.66
N SER A 308 -5.89 0.92 21.68
CA SER A 308 -7.29 1.33 21.78
C SER A 308 -8.26 0.15 21.89
N VAL A 309 -7.88 -1.03 21.40
CA VAL A 309 -8.68 -2.25 21.50
C VAL A 309 -8.29 -3.08 22.73
N ILE A 310 -7.00 -3.17 23.05
CA ILE A 310 -6.48 -4.05 24.08
C ILE A 310 -6.73 -3.50 25.48
N ILE A 311 -6.55 -2.18 25.71
CA ILE A 311 -6.75 -1.59 27.03
C ILE A 311 -8.16 -1.86 27.60
N PRO A 312 -9.27 -1.63 26.86
CA PRO A 312 -10.61 -1.99 27.33
C PRO A 312 -10.80 -3.48 27.61
N LEU A 313 -10.18 -4.35 26.80
CA LEU A 313 -10.27 -5.80 26.99
C LEU A 313 -9.53 -6.26 28.25
N ASP A 314 -8.34 -5.71 28.51
CA ASP A 314 -7.56 -5.99 29.72
C ASP A 314 -8.29 -5.50 30.98
N GLU A 315 -8.86 -4.28 30.95
CA GLU A 315 -9.64 -3.77 32.09
C GLU A 315 -10.87 -4.63 32.36
N ALA A 316 -11.61 -5.03 31.32
CA ALA A 316 -12.75 -5.92 31.46
C ALA A 316 -12.34 -7.29 32.00
N ALA A 317 -11.22 -7.85 31.54
CA ALA A 317 -10.68 -9.10 32.06
C ALA A 317 -10.31 -9.00 33.54
N GLU A 318 -9.67 -7.89 33.96
CA GLU A 318 -9.33 -7.65 35.37
C GLU A 318 -10.60 -7.56 36.24
N VAL A 319 -11.61 -6.83 35.78
CA VAL A 319 -12.90 -6.72 36.50
C VAL A 319 -13.58 -8.09 36.58
N LEU A 320 -13.60 -8.88 35.50
CA LEU A 320 -14.18 -10.23 35.50
C LEU A 320 -13.41 -11.19 36.43
N MET A 321 -12.09 -11.07 36.55
CA MET A 321 -11.31 -11.82 37.54
C MET A 321 -11.69 -11.46 38.99
N ARG A 322 -12.08 -10.21 39.27
CA ARG A 322 -12.59 -9.82 40.60
C ARG A 322 -13.97 -10.41 40.86
N VAL A 323 -14.83 -10.41 39.83
CA VAL A 323 -16.15 -11.05 39.87
C VAL A 323 -16.04 -12.55 40.12
N GLU A 324 -15.07 -13.22 39.49
CA GLU A 324 -14.76 -14.63 39.73
C GLU A 324 -14.42 -14.90 41.21
N GLN A 325 -13.75 -13.95 41.87
CA GLN A 325 -13.42 -14.01 43.30
C GLN A 325 -14.57 -13.57 44.22
N GLY A 326 -15.75 -13.26 43.66
CA GLY A 326 -16.94 -12.83 44.39
C GLY A 326 -17.00 -11.33 44.71
N ASP A 327 -16.04 -10.52 44.25
CA ASP A 327 -16.07 -9.06 44.38
C ASP A 327 -16.91 -8.44 43.25
N LEU A 328 -18.20 -8.21 43.53
CA LEU A 328 -19.16 -7.57 42.62
C LEU A 328 -19.19 -6.05 42.73
N THR A 329 -18.23 -5.44 43.44
CA THR A 329 -18.19 -3.97 43.63
C THR A 329 -17.40 -3.26 42.54
N ARG A 330 -16.70 -4.00 41.69
CA ARG A 330 -15.83 -3.47 40.63
C ARG A 330 -16.59 -3.30 39.32
N THR A 331 -16.25 -2.25 38.59
CA THR A 331 -16.80 -1.91 37.28
C THR A 331 -15.67 -1.48 36.35
N VAL A 332 -15.87 -1.67 35.06
CA VAL A 332 -15.02 -1.11 34.00
C VAL A 332 -15.32 0.39 33.92
N ASN A 333 -14.31 1.23 34.12
CA ASN A 333 -14.48 2.68 34.30
C ASN A 333 -13.90 3.50 33.14
N GLY A 334 -13.09 2.90 32.25
CA GLY A 334 -12.51 3.61 31.11
C GLY A 334 -13.54 4.35 30.25
N ASP A 335 -13.11 5.47 29.66
CA ASP A 335 -13.91 6.25 28.71
C ASP A 335 -13.75 5.64 27.31
N TYR A 336 -14.61 4.65 27.02
CA TYR A 336 -14.62 3.92 25.76
C TYR A 336 -15.82 4.32 24.93
N GLN A 337 -15.59 4.44 23.62
CA GLN A 337 -16.57 4.95 22.67
C GLN A 337 -16.99 3.85 21.68
N GLY A 338 -18.20 3.95 21.14
CA GLY A 338 -18.75 2.97 20.20
C GLY A 338 -18.85 1.56 20.80
N GLN A 339 -18.50 0.54 20.01
CA GLN A 339 -18.64 -0.87 20.40
C GLN A 339 -17.87 -1.25 21.67
N LEU A 340 -16.74 -0.59 21.96
CA LEU A 340 -15.97 -0.83 23.18
C LEU A 340 -16.67 -0.21 24.41
N GLY A 341 -17.40 0.89 24.22
CA GLY A 341 -18.31 1.44 25.23
C GLY A 341 -19.48 0.50 25.52
N ASP A 342 -20.13 -0.01 24.46
CA ASP A 342 -21.21 -1.00 24.59
C ASP A 342 -20.74 -2.27 25.33
N PHE A 343 -19.51 -2.72 25.06
CA PHE A 343 -18.90 -3.86 25.75
C PHE A 343 -18.69 -3.57 27.25
N LYS A 344 -18.12 -2.41 27.60
CA LYS A 344 -18.01 -1.94 29.00
C LYS A 344 -19.37 -1.95 29.69
N ASP A 345 -20.39 -1.36 29.06
CA ASP A 345 -21.73 -1.26 29.64
C ASP A 345 -22.35 -2.64 29.83
N THR A 346 -22.13 -3.56 28.89
CA THR A 346 -22.57 -4.95 29.00
C THR A 346 -21.93 -5.66 30.18
N VAL A 347 -20.62 -5.51 30.39
CA VAL A 347 -19.90 -6.07 31.54
C VAL A 347 -20.46 -5.48 32.84
N ASN A 348 -20.56 -4.16 32.94
CA ASN A 348 -21.05 -3.48 34.14
C ASN A 348 -22.50 -3.84 34.47
N ASN A 349 -23.38 -3.91 33.48
CA ASN A 349 -24.78 -4.31 33.66
C ASN A 349 -24.90 -5.77 34.14
N THR A 350 -24.02 -6.66 33.66
CA THR A 350 -23.98 -8.05 34.10
C THR A 350 -23.59 -8.14 35.59
N ILE A 351 -22.59 -7.37 36.01
CA ILE A 351 -22.15 -7.30 37.41
C ILE A 351 -23.26 -6.73 38.30
N ALA A 352 -23.91 -5.64 37.86
CA ALA A 352 -25.03 -5.04 38.58
C ALA A 352 -26.19 -6.03 38.77
N ARG A 353 -26.54 -6.80 37.73
CA ARG A 353 -27.57 -7.84 37.82
C ARG A 353 -27.19 -8.97 38.78
N LEU A 354 -25.96 -9.45 38.72
CA LEU A 354 -25.47 -10.45 39.67
C LEU A 354 -25.51 -9.92 41.10
N SER A 355 -25.05 -8.69 41.34
CA SER A 355 -25.08 -8.07 42.67
C SER A 355 -26.50 -7.93 43.20
N GLN A 356 -27.45 -7.54 42.34
CA GLN A 356 -28.87 -7.48 42.72
C GLN A 356 -29.41 -8.86 43.11
N THR A 357 -29.15 -9.88 42.29
CA THR A 357 -29.60 -11.26 42.59
C THR A 357 -29.01 -11.79 43.89
N ILE A 358 -27.72 -11.54 44.17
CA ILE A 358 -27.10 -11.94 45.44
C ILE A 358 -27.73 -11.21 46.63
N ALA A 359 -28.03 -9.91 46.49
CA ALA A 359 -28.72 -9.16 47.54
C ALA A 359 -30.15 -9.70 47.80
N GLU A 360 -30.88 -10.08 46.75
CA GLU A 360 -32.19 -10.73 46.89
C GLU A 360 -32.09 -12.08 47.62
N VAL A 361 -31.06 -12.89 47.33
CA VAL A 361 -30.80 -14.17 48.02
C VAL A 361 -30.45 -13.96 49.49
N ILE A 362 -29.60 -12.97 49.81
CA ILE A 362 -29.25 -12.63 51.20
C ILE A 362 -30.51 -12.22 51.99
N ASN A 363 -31.33 -11.33 51.43
CA ASN A 363 -32.58 -10.91 52.07
C ASN A 363 -33.54 -12.09 52.28
N ALA A 364 -33.65 -13.00 51.31
CA ALA A 364 -34.48 -14.20 51.45
C ALA A 364 -33.93 -15.14 52.53
N ALA A 365 -32.61 -15.28 52.65
CA ALA A 365 -31.96 -16.06 53.70
C ALA A 365 -32.21 -15.46 55.10
N ASP A 366 -32.13 -14.14 55.24
CA ASP A 366 -32.43 -13.44 56.50
C ASP A 366 -33.90 -13.61 56.90
N GLN A 367 -34.84 -13.47 55.95
CA GLN A 367 -36.25 -13.74 56.20
C GLN A 367 -36.50 -15.19 56.64
N LEU A 368 -35.82 -16.15 56.02
CA LEU A 368 -35.90 -17.56 56.39
C LEU A 368 -35.30 -17.81 57.79
N GLY A 369 -34.20 -17.13 58.14
CA GLY A 369 -33.62 -17.16 59.48
C GLY A 369 -34.61 -16.69 60.54
N ASN A 370 -35.20 -15.50 60.34
CA ASN A 370 -36.21 -14.94 61.24
C ASN A 370 -37.45 -15.84 61.36
N ALA A 371 -37.93 -16.40 60.24
CA ALA A 371 -39.04 -17.34 60.26
C ALA A 371 -38.70 -18.61 61.05
N SER A 372 -37.46 -19.11 60.93
CA SER A 372 -36.98 -20.28 61.68
C SER A 372 -36.91 -20.02 63.17
N GLU A 373 -36.47 -18.83 63.61
CA GLU A 373 -36.49 -18.43 65.02
C GLU A 373 -37.92 -18.37 65.57
N GLN A 374 -38.86 -17.78 64.81
CA GLN A 374 -40.27 -17.72 65.20
C GLN A 374 -40.92 -19.10 65.29
N ILE A 375 -40.62 -19.99 64.34
CA ILE A 375 -41.08 -21.40 64.38
C ILE A 375 -40.50 -22.11 65.60
N SER A 376 -39.22 -21.90 65.92
CA SER A 376 -38.60 -22.47 67.11
C SER A 376 -39.29 -21.99 68.39
N ALA A 377 -39.55 -20.69 68.51
CA ALA A 377 -40.29 -20.12 69.64
C ALA A 377 -41.71 -20.70 69.75
N THR A 378 -42.44 -20.79 68.64
CA THR A 378 -43.79 -21.37 68.59
C THR A 378 -43.78 -22.84 68.97
N SER A 379 -42.78 -23.60 68.51
CA SER A 379 -42.61 -25.02 68.84
C SER A 379 -42.34 -25.21 70.34
N GLN A 380 -41.55 -24.32 70.96
CA GLN A 380 -41.31 -24.33 72.40
C GLN A 380 -42.60 -24.04 73.19
N SER A 381 -43.36 -23.01 72.79
CA SER A 381 -44.66 -22.71 73.42
C SER A 381 -45.65 -23.85 73.25
N LEU A 382 -45.69 -24.48 72.07
CA LEU A 382 -46.54 -25.64 71.82
C LEU A 382 -46.13 -26.83 72.68
N SER A 383 -44.83 -27.10 72.82
CA SER A 383 -44.33 -28.15 73.69
C SER A 383 -44.71 -27.91 75.15
N GLN A 384 -44.67 -26.65 75.60
CA GLN A 384 -45.08 -26.30 76.96
C GLN A 384 -46.60 -26.45 77.15
N ALA A 385 -47.41 -25.96 76.20
CA ALA A 385 -48.86 -26.14 76.22
C ALA A 385 -49.25 -27.63 76.18
N ALA A 386 -48.54 -28.46 75.41
CA ALA A 386 -48.74 -29.90 75.39
C ALA A 386 -48.43 -30.56 76.74
N ASN A 387 -47.38 -30.12 77.45
CA ASN A 387 -47.07 -30.59 78.81
C ASN A 387 -48.14 -30.16 79.83
N GLU A 388 -48.62 -28.91 79.76
CA GLU A 388 -49.71 -28.42 80.61
C GLU A 388 -51.01 -29.18 80.35
N GLN A 389 -51.31 -29.47 79.08
CA GLN A 389 -52.47 -30.27 78.70
C GLN A 389 -52.33 -31.73 79.15
N ALA A 390 -51.14 -32.32 79.08
CA ALA A 390 -50.89 -33.65 79.63
C ALA A 390 -51.15 -33.70 81.14
N ALA A 391 -50.67 -32.71 81.90
CA ALA A 391 -50.94 -32.58 83.33
C ALA A 391 -52.45 -32.38 83.62
N GLY A 392 -53.14 -31.55 82.82
CA GLY A 392 -54.59 -31.37 82.95
C GLY A 392 -55.38 -32.66 82.66
N VAL A 393 -54.90 -33.48 81.72
CA VAL A 393 -55.48 -34.80 81.45
C VAL A 393 -55.21 -35.77 82.60
N GLU A 394 -54.02 -35.73 83.22
CA GLU A 394 -53.72 -36.50 84.44
C GLU A 394 -54.63 -36.11 85.61
N GLU A 395 -54.82 -34.81 85.86
CA GLU A 395 -55.71 -34.29 86.91
C GLU A 395 -57.18 -34.66 86.65
N THR A 396 -57.62 -34.56 85.39
CA THR A 396 -58.96 -34.98 84.98
C THR A 396 -59.13 -36.49 85.19
N SER A 397 -58.11 -37.29 84.85
CA SER A 397 -58.14 -38.74 85.04
C SER A 397 -58.21 -39.10 86.53
N ALA A 398 -57.43 -38.44 87.39
CA ALA A 398 -57.49 -38.61 88.84
C ALA A 398 -58.85 -38.18 89.42
N SER A 399 -59.41 -37.07 88.93
CA SER A 399 -60.75 -36.61 89.31
C SER A 399 -61.83 -37.62 88.89
N ILE A 400 -61.71 -38.22 87.70
CA ILE A 400 -62.59 -39.30 87.25
C ILE A 400 -62.43 -40.54 88.14
N GLU A 401 -61.22 -40.88 88.57
CA GLU A 401 -60.97 -42.01 89.48
C GLU A 401 -61.62 -41.77 90.85
N GLN A 402 -61.42 -40.57 91.44
CA GLN A 402 -62.05 -40.17 92.69
C GLN A 402 -63.58 -40.13 92.57
N MET A 403 -64.10 -39.62 91.46
CA MET A 403 -65.54 -39.58 91.18
C MET A 403 -66.12 -40.99 91.03
N THR A 404 -65.39 -41.91 90.42
CA THR A 404 -65.76 -43.33 90.34
C THR A 404 -65.84 -43.97 91.74
N ILE A 405 -64.90 -43.63 92.64
CA ILE A 405 -64.95 -44.04 94.05
C ILE A 405 -66.20 -43.47 94.74
N SER A 406 -66.51 -42.18 94.57
CA SER A 406 -67.71 -41.56 95.15
C SER A 406 -69.01 -42.16 94.60
N ILE A 407 -69.08 -42.46 93.30
CA ILE A 407 -70.24 -43.14 92.69
C ILE A 407 -70.42 -44.53 93.31
N LYS A 408 -69.33 -45.29 93.46
CA LYS A 408 -69.36 -46.60 94.13
C LYS A 408 -69.84 -46.49 95.57
N GLN A 409 -69.33 -45.51 96.32
CA GLN A 409 -69.77 -45.25 97.69
C GLN A 409 -71.25 -44.85 97.77
N ASN A 410 -71.75 -44.01 96.84
CA ASN A 410 -73.17 -43.66 96.77
C ASN A 410 -74.04 -44.88 96.44
N ALA A 411 -73.59 -45.77 95.56
CA ALA A 411 -74.28 -47.02 95.27
C ALA A 411 -74.33 -47.94 96.51
N ASP A 412 -73.24 -48.06 97.26
CA ASP A 412 -73.19 -48.82 98.51
C ASP A 412 -74.11 -48.20 99.58
N ASN A 413 -74.10 -46.86 99.74
CA ASN A 413 -75.00 -46.14 100.64
C ASN A 413 -76.48 -46.35 100.27
N ALA A 414 -76.80 -46.32 98.97
CA ALA A 414 -78.15 -46.61 98.50
C ALA A 414 -78.56 -48.05 98.84
N LYS A 415 -77.65 -49.02 98.70
CA LYS A 415 -77.88 -50.42 99.09
C LYS A 415 -78.07 -50.60 100.60
N ILE A 416 -77.29 -49.90 101.42
CA ILE A 416 -77.48 -49.87 102.88
C ILE A 416 -78.83 -49.26 103.23
N THR A 417 -79.20 -48.14 102.60
CA THR A 417 -80.47 -47.45 102.81
C THR A 417 -81.66 -48.35 102.43
N ASP A 418 -81.58 -49.04 101.29
CA ASP A 418 -82.56 -50.04 100.87
C ASP A 418 -82.69 -51.18 101.89
N GLY A 419 -81.56 -51.68 102.41
CA GLY A 419 -81.55 -52.67 103.50
C GLY A 419 -82.20 -52.16 104.79
N MET A 420 -81.93 -50.91 105.18
CA MET A 420 -82.57 -50.25 106.32
C MET A 420 -84.07 -50.08 106.11
N ALA A 421 -84.51 -49.62 104.94
CA ALA A 421 -85.91 -49.47 104.58
C ALA A 421 -86.64 -50.83 104.60
N GLY A 422 -86.00 -51.89 104.09
CA GLY A 422 -86.50 -53.26 104.17
C GLY A 422 -86.56 -53.81 105.60
N LYS A 423 -85.64 -53.41 106.47
CA LYS A 423 -85.69 -53.74 107.91
C LYS A 423 -86.84 -53.00 108.62
N ALA A 424 -86.95 -51.69 108.42
CA ALA A 424 -88.02 -50.87 108.98
C ALA A 424 -89.40 -51.34 108.53
N THR A 425 -89.52 -51.80 107.28
CA THR A 425 -90.76 -52.40 106.75
C THR A 425 -91.10 -53.70 107.49
N ARG A 426 -90.13 -54.57 107.77
CA ARG A 426 -90.34 -55.79 108.58
C ARG A 426 -90.77 -55.45 110.01
N GLU A 427 -90.07 -54.53 110.67
CA GLU A 427 -90.41 -54.08 112.03
C GLU A 427 -91.81 -53.43 112.07
N ALA A 428 -92.20 -52.67 111.04
CA ALA A 428 -93.54 -52.11 110.91
C ALA A 428 -94.62 -53.18 110.69
N ILE A 429 -94.32 -54.26 109.94
CA ILE A 429 -95.21 -55.41 109.78
C ILE A 429 -95.39 -56.14 111.12
N GLU A 430 -94.31 -56.41 111.85
CA GLU A 430 -94.37 -57.03 113.18
C GLU A 430 -95.15 -56.17 114.18
N GLY A 431 -94.89 -54.86 114.21
CA GLY A 431 -95.65 -53.89 114.99
C GLY A 431 -97.15 -53.89 114.60
N GLY A 432 -97.44 -53.97 113.29
CA GLY A 432 -98.81 -54.10 112.78
C GLY A 432 -99.52 -55.37 113.26
N VAL A 433 -98.81 -56.51 113.32
CA VAL A 433 -99.34 -57.76 113.88
C VAL A 433 -99.63 -57.62 115.37
N ALA A 434 -98.72 -57.03 116.14
CA ALA A 434 -98.91 -56.79 117.56
C ALA A 434 -100.12 -55.88 117.86
N VAL A 435 -100.29 -54.80 117.10
CA VAL A 435 -101.47 -53.93 117.20
C VAL A 435 -102.75 -54.70 116.85
N LYS A 436 -102.75 -55.51 115.78
CA LYS A 436 -103.92 -56.31 115.39
C LYS A 436 -104.32 -57.32 116.47
N GLN A 437 -103.35 -58.01 117.08
CA GLN A 437 -103.60 -58.91 118.21
C GLN A 437 -104.19 -58.17 119.41
N THR A 438 -103.68 -56.96 119.70
CA THR A 438 -104.18 -56.10 120.78
C THR A 438 -105.65 -55.70 120.55
N VAL A 439 -106.02 -55.33 119.32
CA VAL A 439 -107.40 -54.98 118.96
C VAL A 439 -108.34 -56.19 119.05
N THR A 440 -107.88 -57.38 118.63
CA THR A 440 -108.68 -58.61 118.78
C THR A 440 -108.93 -58.93 120.26
N ALA A 441 -107.89 -58.86 121.11
CA ALA A 441 -108.04 -59.06 122.55
C ALA A 441 -108.99 -58.04 123.18
N MET A 442 -108.95 -56.77 122.74
CA MET A 442 -109.91 -55.75 123.19
C MET A 442 -111.35 -56.05 122.77
N LYS A 443 -111.59 -56.59 121.57
CA LYS A 443 -112.94 -57.01 121.13
C LYS A 443 -113.47 -58.17 121.96
N ASP A 444 -112.64 -59.14 122.31
CA ASP A 444 -113.04 -60.26 123.17
C ASP A 444 -113.40 -59.78 124.60
N ILE A 445 -112.65 -58.81 125.14
CA ILE A 445 -112.98 -58.18 126.43
C ILE A 445 -114.33 -57.47 126.35
N ALA A 446 -114.58 -56.68 125.29
CA ALA A 446 -115.86 -56.00 125.09
C ALA A 446 -117.03 -56.99 125.01
N GLY A 447 -116.85 -58.12 124.32
CA GLY A 447 -117.85 -59.19 124.27
C GLY A 447 -118.12 -59.81 125.64
N LYS A 448 -117.08 -60.08 126.43
CA LYS A 448 -117.23 -60.61 127.80
C LYS A 448 -117.92 -59.63 128.75
N ILE A 449 -117.66 -58.32 128.63
CA ILE A 449 -118.33 -57.29 129.44
C ILE A 449 -119.83 -57.25 129.14
N GLY A 450 -120.24 -57.36 127.87
CA GLY A 450 -121.67 -57.41 127.52
C GLY A 450 -122.41 -58.59 128.16
N ILE A 451 -121.79 -59.77 128.19
CA ILE A 451 -122.36 -60.96 128.84
C ILE A 451 -122.48 -60.76 130.37
N ILE A 452 -121.48 -60.12 130.99
CA ILE A 452 -121.50 -59.84 132.43
C ILE A 452 -122.63 -58.85 132.78
N ASP A 453 -122.86 -57.84 131.94
CA ASP A 453 -123.92 -56.85 132.12
C ASP A 453 -125.32 -57.50 132.06
N ASP A 454 -125.54 -58.39 131.10
CA ASP A 454 -126.79 -59.15 130.98
C ASP A 454 -127.05 -60.07 132.20
N ILE A 455 -126.01 -60.73 132.71
CA ILE A 455 -126.08 -61.58 133.91
C ILE A 455 -126.38 -60.73 135.15
N ALA A 456 -125.72 -59.58 135.30
CA ALA A 456 -125.95 -58.67 136.42
C ALA A 456 -127.39 -58.15 136.44
N TYR A 457 -127.95 -57.80 135.27
CA TYR A 457 -129.33 -57.36 135.13
C TYR A 457 -130.33 -58.45 135.51
N GLN A 458 -130.13 -59.69 135.05
CA GLN A 458 -130.97 -60.83 135.44
C GLN A 458 -130.90 -61.14 136.93
N THR A 459 -129.70 -61.08 137.51
CA THR A 459 -129.48 -61.36 138.94
C THR A 459 -130.17 -60.32 139.82
N ASN A 460 -130.13 -59.04 139.42
CA ASN A 460 -130.81 -57.97 140.13
C ASN A 460 -132.34 -58.15 140.14
N MET A 461 -132.93 -58.61 139.03
CA MET A 461 -134.37 -58.89 138.94
C MET A 461 -134.80 -60.13 139.74
N LEU A 462 -133.95 -61.16 139.82
CA LEU A 462 -134.15 -62.33 140.68
C LEU A 462 -134.10 -61.97 142.16
N ALA A 463 -133.12 -61.15 142.56
CA ALA A 463 -132.97 -60.69 143.93
C ALA A 463 -134.17 -59.84 144.38
N LEU A 464 -134.68 -58.97 143.51
CA LEU A 464 -135.84 -58.13 143.81
C LEU A 464 -137.13 -58.95 143.99
N ASN A 465 -137.36 -59.95 143.14
CA ASN A 465 -138.53 -60.83 143.26
C ASN A 465 -138.45 -61.72 144.51
N ALA A 466 -137.25 -62.20 144.88
CA ALA A 466 -137.05 -63.00 146.09
C ALA A 466 -137.31 -62.17 147.37
N ALA A 467 -136.86 -60.91 147.41
CA ALA A 467 -137.07 -60.02 148.55
C ALA A 467 -138.56 -59.66 148.77
N ILE A 468 -139.33 -59.51 147.69
CA ILE A 468 -140.77 -59.22 147.77
C ILE A 468 -141.54 -60.41 148.37
N GLU A 469 -141.23 -61.64 147.95
CA GLU A 469 -141.98 -62.81 148.42
C GLU A 469 -141.58 -63.24 149.84
N ALA A 470 -140.32 -62.99 150.23
CA ALA A 470 -139.87 -63.18 151.62
C ALA A 470 -140.59 -62.24 152.60
N ALA A 471 -140.91 -61.00 152.19
CA ALA A 471 -141.70 -60.07 153.00
C ALA A 471 -143.16 -60.53 153.22
N ARG A 472 -143.69 -61.40 152.35
CA ARG A 472 -145.05 -61.94 152.45
C ARG A 472 -145.17 -63.11 153.45
N ALA A 473 -144.05 -63.75 153.79
CA ALA A 473 -143.99 -64.94 154.65
C ALA A 473 -143.82 -64.66 156.16
N GLY A 474 -143.77 -63.39 156.59
CA GLY A 474 -143.69 -63.02 158.00
C GLY A 474 -142.46 -63.61 158.73
N ASP A 475 -142.61 -63.99 160.01
CA ASP A 475 -141.48 -64.43 160.87
C ASP A 475 -140.76 -65.72 160.40
N HIS A 476 -141.28 -66.40 159.37
CA HIS A 476 -140.61 -67.54 158.72
C HIS A 476 -139.72 -67.14 157.51
N GLY A 477 -139.66 -65.86 157.12
CA GLY A 477 -138.94 -65.37 155.92
C GLY A 477 -137.73 -64.44 156.15
N LYS A 478 -137.40 -64.07 157.40
CA LYS A 478 -136.36 -63.05 157.73
C LYS A 478 -134.92 -63.38 157.32
N GLY A 479 -134.59 -64.63 157.03
CA GLY A 479 -133.27 -65.02 156.53
C GLY A 479 -133.13 -65.01 155.01
N PHE A 480 -134.22 -64.77 154.27
CA PHE A 480 -134.28 -64.89 152.81
C PHE A 480 -134.62 -63.56 152.09
N ALA A 481 -135.12 -62.55 152.81
CA ALA A 481 -135.18 -61.16 152.37
C ALA A 481 -133.81 -60.49 152.56
#